data_AF-F5J0I2-F1
#
_entry.id   AF-F5J0I2-F1
#
_cell.length_a   1.000
_cell.length_b   1.000
_cell.length_c   1.000
_cell.angle_alpha   90.00
_cell.angle_beta   90.00
_cell.angle_gamma   90.00
#
_symmetry.space_group_name_H-M   'P 1'
#
loop_
_entity.id
_entity.type
_entity.pdbx_description
1 polymer ?
#
loop_
_entity_poly.entity_id
_entity_poly.type
_entity_poly.pdbx_seq_one_letter_code
_entity_poly.pdbx_strand_id
1 'polypeptide(L)'
;MGEVLNILKRKKIQFFFLFYILLLVPILCPLAQNFTFIDKVAVFVVCGLLFAAIWVLSLFLSSKSEKIVYSVMLAISVIPGSIFLAYLLFARVMLEQNSVTSLFETNPEESKEFVAHYLSIWVIAGVLIYAAIPIVMICTMKSFKKLKIADNKLLFSLSIVIILCIVGINRVSRSVYFVNFYKTFVSYKLRTSYEIKTIKERQKEDYIVETLRKDTVPLTIVVVIGESLNKHHMSLYGYPRNTNPLLSQLGDSLIVYQDVVAPQVHTIPVMRSVLSMSELKHPEYFTEKPSLYELFNRSGYDTYLVSNQEFSEDCKSSYDILLTLAKKKYNVATYKQHDDIVLPVLDKIFDESANNRNNKLILIHLIGNHMAYEFRYPKEYIVYNNKKDNLVADAPYRDDKAKKTIDKFDNSVLYNDYIISSIINTLKGRQKEDAVMIYFSDHGEELYDYREFAGHAYEKVSPTMSEIPFMIWMSPSYRKKHADLIFDDKRPYSTEDFIYSLSDLAGLDYKDYNDSRSLFSKEFKAKERYVGEKRYEEIMEKFKEYKE
;
A
#
# COMPACT_ATOMS: atom_id res chain seq x y z
N MET A 1 50.55 -17.41 13.17
CA MET A 1 50.25 -16.14 12.47
C MET A 1 50.70 -16.13 11.00
N GLY A 2 51.89 -16.65 10.65
CA GLY A 2 52.40 -16.65 9.26
C GLY A 2 51.59 -17.45 8.23
N GLU A 3 51.06 -18.62 8.59
CA GLU A 3 50.23 -19.44 7.68
C GLU A 3 48.90 -18.74 7.33
N VAL A 4 48.28 -18.08 8.31
CA VAL A 4 47.06 -17.28 8.14
C VAL A 4 47.30 -16.10 7.19
N LEU A 5 48.38 -15.33 7.38
CA LEU A 5 48.71 -14.19 6.51
C LEU A 5 48.94 -14.62 5.04
N ASN A 6 49.57 -15.77 4.82
CA ASN A 6 49.77 -16.32 3.48
C ASN A 6 48.47 -16.78 2.81
N ILE A 7 47.52 -17.35 3.58
CA ILE A 7 46.20 -17.71 3.07
C ILE A 7 45.40 -16.44 2.74
N LEU A 8 45.42 -15.42 3.59
CA LEU A 8 44.74 -14.14 3.36
C LEU A 8 45.23 -13.45 2.08
N LYS A 9 46.55 -13.40 1.83
CA LYS A 9 47.12 -12.85 0.60
C LYS A 9 46.69 -13.59 -0.67
N ARG A 10 46.35 -14.87 -0.54
CA ARG A 10 45.99 -15.75 -1.66
C ARG A 10 44.49 -15.78 -1.94
N LYS A 11 43.65 -15.60 -0.92
CA LYS A 11 42.18 -15.58 -1.02
C LYS A 11 41.57 -14.20 -1.34
N LYS A 12 42.30 -13.32 -2.06
CA LYS A 12 41.83 -11.95 -2.35
C LYS A 12 40.50 -11.90 -3.11
N ILE A 13 40.32 -12.79 -4.09
CA ILE A 13 39.08 -12.86 -4.87
C ILE A 13 37.91 -13.30 -3.99
N GLN A 14 38.14 -14.26 -3.09
CA GLN A 14 37.13 -14.70 -2.13
C GLN A 14 36.72 -13.61 -1.14
N PHE A 15 37.72 -12.89 -0.60
CA PHE A 15 37.46 -11.74 0.26
C PHE A 15 36.63 -10.69 -0.46
N PHE A 16 37.03 -10.34 -1.69
CA PHE A 16 36.33 -9.33 -2.48
C PHE A 16 34.91 -9.79 -2.85
N PHE A 17 34.73 -11.07 -3.21
CA PHE A 17 33.42 -11.64 -3.47
C PHE A 17 32.48 -11.46 -2.26
N LEU A 18 32.92 -11.89 -1.07
CA LEU A 18 32.13 -11.73 0.16
C LEU A 18 31.86 -10.27 0.48
N PHE A 19 32.86 -9.40 0.30
CA PHE A 19 32.71 -7.97 0.51
C PHE A 19 31.65 -7.40 -0.43
N TYR A 20 31.70 -7.80 -1.70
CA TYR A 20 30.78 -7.30 -2.72
C TYR A 20 29.33 -7.70 -2.42
N ILE A 21 29.06 -8.97 -2.15
CA ILE A 21 27.68 -9.44 -1.92
C ILE A 21 27.13 -9.05 -0.54
N LEU A 22 27.98 -8.93 0.48
CA LEU A 22 27.54 -8.64 1.86
C LEU A 22 27.58 -7.15 2.22
N LEU A 23 28.51 -6.37 1.64
CA LEU A 23 28.79 -5.00 2.08
C LEU A 23 28.53 -3.94 1.01
N LEU A 24 28.36 -4.25 -0.28
CA LEU A 24 28.13 -3.20 -1.28
C LEU A 24 26.88 -2.37 -0.98
N VAL A 25 25.73 -3.01 -0.76
CA VAL A 25 24.49 -2.32 -0.40
C VAL A 25 24.62 -1.56 0.94
N PRO A 26 25.14 -2.17 2.04
CA PRO A 26 25.44 -1.44 3.27
C PRO A 26 26.38 -0.24 3.11
N ILE A 27 27.41 -0.31 2.27
CA ILE A 27 28.35 0.80 2.03
C ILE A 27 27.66 1.95 1.30
N LEU A 28 26.67 1.65 0.47
CA LEU A 28 25.87 2.65 -0.24
C LEU A 28 24.72 3.22 0.62
N CYS A 29 24.42 2.66 1.80
CA CYS A 29 23.36 3.15 2.68
C CYS A 29 23.47 4.65 3.08
N PRO A 30 24.64 5.33 3.07
CA PRO A 30 24.69 6.78 3.29
C PRO A 30 23.89 7.58 2.26
N LEU A 31 23.67 7.04 1.05
CA LEU A 31 22.81 7.64 0.01
C LEU A 31 21.32 7.61 0.39
N ALA A 32 20.92 6.78 1.36
CA ALA A 32 19.55 6.66 1.82
C ALA A 32 19.17 7.86 2.68
N GLN A 33 18.13 8.57 2.25
CA GLN A 33 17.60 9.75 2.90
C GLN A 33 16.71 9.41 4.11
N ASN A 34 16.10 8.22 4.12
CA ASN A 34 15.23 7.77 5.22
C ASN A 34 15.99 7.20 6.42
N PHE A 35 17.30 6.94 6.31
CA PHE A 35 18.11 6.40 7.40
C PHE A 35 18.76 7.51 8.23
N THR A 36 18.65 7.41 9.55
CA THR A 36 19.40 8.25 10.49
C THR A 36 20.89 7.87 10.49
N PHE A 37 21.74 8.71 11.10
CA PHE A 37 23.15 8.37 11.31
C PHE A 37 23.32 7.05 12.08
N ILE A 38 22.47 6.81 13.09
CA ILE A 38 22.51 5.59 13.91
C ILE A 38 22.14 4.37 13.05
N ASP A 39 21.12 4.48 12.19
CA ASP A 39 20.74 3.38 11.29
C ASP A 39 21.88 3.00 10.35
N LYS A 40 22.55 4.01 9.77
CA LYS A 40 23.71 3.82 8.88
C LYS A 40 24.84 3.10 9.60
N VAL A 41 25.18 3.52 10.82
CA VAL A 41 26.20 2.88 11.65
C VAL A 41 25.80 1.44 12.01
N ALA A 42 24.55 1.22 12.43
CA ALA A 42 24.05 -0.11 12.79
C ALA A 42 24.15 -1.08 11.60
N VAL A 43 23.71 -0.66 10.41
CA VAL A 43 23.79 -1.47 9.19
C VAL A 43 25.24 -1.80 8.84
N PHE A 44 26.15 -0.82 8.92
CA PHE A 44 27.56 -1.05 8.63
C PHE A 44 28.21 -2.00 9.64
N VAL A 45 27.97 -1.82 10.94
CA VAL A 45 28.55 -2.67 12.00
C VAL A 45 28.03 -4.09 11.90
N VAL A 46 26.72 -4.29 11.77
CA VAL A 46 26.11 -5.63 11.71
C VAL A 46 26.56 -6.37 10.46
N CYS A 47 26.49 -5.74 9.29
CA CYS A 47 26.94 -6.37 8.05
C CYS A 47 28.46 -6.59 8.04
N GLY A 48 29.24 -5.70 8.65
CA GLY A 48 30.69 -5.85 8.82
C GLY A 48 31.07 -7.03 9.71
N LEU A 49 30.37 -7.22 10.83
CA LEU A 49 30.54 -8.39 11.70
C LEU A 49 30.13 -9.69 10.99
N LEU A 50 29.03 -9.67 10.24
CA LEU A 50 28.59 -10.81 9.43
C LEU A 50 29.63 -11.17 8.37
N PHE A 51 30.14 -10.17 7.65
CA PHE A 51 31.20 -10.32 6.67
C PHE A 51 32.45 -10.94 7.30
N ALA A 52 32.92 -10.41 8.43
CA ALA A 52 34.09 -10.92 9.13
C ALA A 52 33.90 -12.39 9.56
N ALA A 53 32.74 -12.73 10.13
CA ALA A 53 32.43 -14.09 10.56
C ALA A 53 32.38 -15.08 9.38
N ILE A 54 31.69 -14.72 8.28
CA ILE A 54 31.62 -15.57 7.08
C ILE A 54 32.99 -15.70 6.42
N TRP A 55 33.76 -14.62 6.37
CA TRP A 55 35.13 -14.66 5.86
C TRP A 55 36.00 -15.63 6.65
N VAL A 56 35.95 -15.57 7.99
CA VAL A 56 36.67 -16.49 8.86
C VAL A 56 36.22 -17.94 8.61
N LEU A 57 34.92 -18.21 8.52
CA LEU A 57 34.41 -19.55 8.20
C LEU A 57 34.88 -20.06 6.83
N SER A 58 35.00 -19.19 5.84
CA SER A 58 35.50 -19.56 4.52
C SER A 58 36.94 -20.09 4.54
N LEU A 59 37.75 -19.74 5.55
CA LEU A 59 39.11 -20.27 5.71
C LEU A 59 39.14 -21.77 6.04
N PHE A 60 38.05 -22.33 6.55
CA PHE A 60 37.90 -23.75 6.90
C PHE A 60 37.29 -24.60 5.78
N LEU A 61 36.79 -23.97 4.71
CA LEU A 61 36.19 -24.66 3.59
C LEU A 61 37.24 -25.17 2.59
N SER A 62 36.98 -26.34 2.01
CA SER A 62 37.73 -26.81 0.83
C SER A 62 37.39 -25.95 -0.39
N SER A 63 38.26 -25.90 -1.39
CA SER A 63 38.04 -25.09 -2.60
C SER A 63 36.79 -25.50 -3.40
N LYS A 64 36.46 -26.80 -3.46
CA LYS A 64 35.22 -27.28 -4.10
C LYS A 64 33.99 -26.84 -3.29
N SER A 65 34.06 -26.99 -1.96
CA SER A 65 32.98 -26.58 -1.07
C SER A 65 32.77 -25.06 -1.07
N GLU A 66 33.85 -24.28 -1.14
CA GLU A 66 33.82 -22.82 -1.14
C GLU A 66 33.07 -22.28 -2.36
N LYS A 67 33.33 -22.82 -3.57
CA LYS A 67 32.58 -22.43 -4.77
C LYS A 67 31.08 -22.73 -4.63
N ILE A 68 30.72 -23.90 -4.09
CA ILE A 68 29.31 -24.25 -3.86
C ILE A 68 28.66 -23.29 -2.86
N VAL A 69 29.31 -23.07 -1.71
CA VAL A 69 28.80 -22.16 -0.67
C VAL A 69 28.63 -20.74 -1.22
N TYR A 70 29.60 -20.24 -1.98
CA TYR A 70 29.53 -18.91 -2.57
C TYR A 70 28.47 -18.81 -3.66
N SER A 71 28.28 -19.83 -4.50
CA SER A 71 27.17 -19.87 -5.44
C SER A 71 25.81 -19.85 -4.74
N VAL A 72 25.65 -20.58 -3.64
CA VAL A 72 24.41 -20.55 -2.83
C VAL A 72 24.21 -19.17 -2.20
N MET A 73 25.27 -18.58 -1.62
CA MET A 73 25.20 -17.22 -1.08
C MET A 73 24.84 -16.19 -2.14
N LEU A 74 25.39 -16.31 -3.36
CA LEU A 74 25.03 -15.45 -4.48
C LEU A 74 23.57 -15.64 -4.86
N ALA A 75 23.08 -16.87 -4.99
CA ALA A 75 21.69 -17.15 -5.32
C ALA A 75 20.71 -16.54 -4.31
N ILE A 76 21.04 -16.59 -3.02
CA ILE A 76 20.23 -16.01 -1.94
C ILE A 76 20.33 -14.47 -1.92
N SER A 77 21.51 -13.90 -2.19
CA SER A 77 21.72 -12.46 -2.03
C SER A 77 21.46 -11.62 -3.29
N VAL A 78 21.57 -12.21 -4.48
CA VAL A 78 21.54 -11.44 -5.74
C VAL A 78 20.19 -10.82 -6.01
N ILE A 79 19.09 -11.53 -5.76
CA ILE A 79 17.73 -11.02 -6.01
C ILE A 79 17.41 -9.88 -5.02
N PRO A 80 17.47 -10.09 -3.68
CA PRO A 80 17.24 -9.00 -2.74
C PRO A 80 18.22 -7.85 -2.95
N GLY A 81 19.49 -8.15 -3.22
CA GLY A 81 20.53 -7.13 -3.40
C GLY A 81 20.28 -6.26 -4.63
N SER A 82 19.82 -6.86 -5.73
CA SER A 82 19.45 -6.14 -6.95
C SER A 82 18.25 -5.23 -6.72
N ILE A 83 17.23 -5.71 -5.99
CA ILE A 83 16.03 -4.94 -5.65
C ILE A 83 16.40 -3.74 -4.77
N PHE A 84 17.14 -3.97 -3.67
CA PHE A 84 17.57 -2.92 -2.76
C PHE A 84 18.49 -1.91 -3.46
N LEU A 85 19.41 -2.37 -4.31
CA LEU A 85 20.29 -1.48 -5.08
C LEU A 85 19.50 -0.64 -6.07
N ALA A 86 18.60 -1.27 -6.86
CA ALA A 86 17.77 -0.55 -7.81
C ALA A 86 16.94 0.54 -7.10
N TYR A 87 16.26 0.16 -6.02
CA TYR A 87 15.45 1.08 -5.22
C TYR A 87 16.28 2.23 -4.63
N LEU A 88 17.47 1.94 -4.10
CA LEU A 88 18.37 2.98 -3.62
C LEU A 88 18.81 3.95 -4.73
N LEU A 89 19.06 3.45 -5.94
CA LEU A 89 19.53 4.26 -7.07
C LEU A 89 18.47 5.24 -7.59
N PHE A 90 17.21 4.81 -7.73
CA PHE A 90 16.15 5.71 -8.23
C PHE A 90 15.39 6.43 -7.13
N ALA A 91 15.12 5.79 -5.99
CA ALA A 91 14.30 6.35 -4.92
C ALA A 91 15.12 7.09 -3.84
N ARG A 92 16.44 6.86 -3.77
CA ARG A 92 17.35 7.41 -2.74
C ARG A 92 16.96 7.08 -1.30
N VAL A 93 16.33 5.92 -1.10
CA VAL A 93 15.91 5.39 0.19
C VAL A 93 16.20 3.90 0.25
N MET A 94 16.34 3.36 1.46
CA MET A 94 16.41 1.91 1.68
C MET A 94 15.01 1.38 1.94
N LEU A 95 14.69 0.22 1.34
CA LEU A 95 13.37 -0.41 1.46
C LEU A 95 13.02 -0.73 2.91
N GLU A 96 11.87 -0.26 3.35
CA GLU A 96 11.23 -0.63 4.60
C GLU A 96 10.54 -2.00 4.50
N GLN A 97 10.20 -2.58 5.66
CA GLN A 97 9.59 -3.90 5.73
C GLN A 97 8.25 -3.97 4.97
N ASN A 98 7.44 -2.90 5.03
CA ASN A 98 6.16 -2.81 4.32
C ASN A 98 6.38 -2.77 2.81
N SER A 99 7.36 -2.02 2.32
CA SER A 99 7.75 -1.99 0.89
C SER A 99 8.17 -3.39 0.40
N VAL A 100 8.90 -4.15 1.23
CA VAL A 100 9.24 -5.55 0.92
C VAL A 100 8.00 -6.44 0.90
N THR A 101 7.04 -6.22 1.79
CA THR A 101 5.77 -6.98 1.78
C THR A 101 4.95 -6.66 0.52
N SER A 102 4.86 -5.41 0.10
CA SER A 102 4.18 -5.04 -1.16
C SER A 102 4.76 -5.76 -2.38
N LEU A 103 6.07 -6.01 -2.43
CA LEU A 103 6.69 -6.81 -3.50
C LEU A 103 6.18 -8.27 -3.55
N PHE A 104 5.65 -8.80 -2.46
CA PHE A 104 5.08 -10.15 -2.40
C PHE A 104 3.57 -10.18 -2.62
N GLU A 105 2.94 -9.01 -2.67
CA GLU A 105 1.49 -8.82 -2.87
C GLU A 105 1.16 -8.22 -4.24
N THR A 106 2.13 -7.60 -4.91
CA THR A 106 1.98 -7.06 -6.26
C THR A 106 1.67 -8.13 -7.30
N ASN A 107 0.99 -7.73 -8.38
CA ASN A 107 0.72 -8.57 -9.53
C ASN A 107 1.69 -8.26 -10.71
N PRO A 108 1.76 -9.13 -11.75
CA PRO A 108 2.67 -8.92 -12.87
C PRO A 108 2.43 -7.64 -13.67
N GLU A 109 1.20 -7.14 -13.77
CA GLU A 109 0.91 -5.91 -14.51
C GLU A 109 1.36 -4.67 -13.74
N GLU A 110 1.06 -4.59 -12.45
CA GLU A 110 1.54 -3.53 -11.56
C GLU A 110 3.07 -3.50 -11.51
N SER A 111 3.72 -4.67 -11.43
CA SER A 111 5.18 -4.78 -11.51
C SER A 111 5.75 -4.27 -12.85
N LYS A 112 5.07 -4.53 -13.97
CA LYS A 112 5.49 -4.01 -15.29
C LYS A 112 5.33 -2.51 -15.36
N GLU A 113 4.22 -1.95 -14.88
CA GLU A 113 4.00 -0.50 -14.86
C GLU A 113 5.02 0.20 -13.97
N PHE A 114 5.30 -0.35 -12.78
CA PHE A 114 6.33 0.14 -11.87
C PHE A 114 7.71 0.15 -12.53
N VAL A 115 8.11 -0.99 -13.12
CA VAL A 115 9.39 -1.08 -13.84
C VAL A 115 9.40 -0.10 -15.00
N ALA A 116 8.37 -0.02 -15.83
CA ALA A 116 8.33 0.90 -16.96
C ALA A 116 8.46 2.37 -16.54
N HIS A 117 7.94 2.75 -15.37
CA HIS A 117 8.03 4.10 -14.85
C HIS A 117 9.42 4.45 -14.27
N TYR A 118 10.02 3.54 -13.49
CA TYR A 118 11.25 3.82 -12.74
C TYR A 118 12.54 3.29 -13.39
N LEU A 119 12.44 2.49 -14.45
CA LEU A 119 13.59 1.90 -15.12
C LEU A 119 14.37 2.97 -15.90
N SER A 120 15.65 3.09 -15.57
CA SER A 120 16.61 3.91 -16.30
C SER A 120 17.80 3.06 -16.73
N ILE A 121 18.50 3.50 -17.78
CA ILE A 121 19.70 2.80 -18.28
C ILE A 121 20.77 2.63 -17.18
N TRP A 122 20.84 3.58 -16.24
CA TRP A 122 21.75 3.54 -15.10
C TRP A 122 21.37 2.47 -14.07
N VAL A 123 20.07 2.32 -13.78
CA VAL A 123 19.57 1.27 -12.88
C VAL A 123 19.81 -0.11 -13.49
N ILE A 124 19.52 -0.28 -14.79
CA ILE A 124 19.78 -1.54 -15.50
C ILE A 124 21.27 -1.88 -15.46
N ALA A 125 22.13 -0.93 -15.84
CA ALA A 125 23.57 -1.14 -15.82
C ALA A 125 24.06 -1.48 -14.41
N GLY A 126 23.59 -0.77 -13.38
CA GLY A 126 23.92 -1.02 -11.98
C GLY A 126 23.56 -2.43 -11.52
N VAL A 127 22.33 -2.89 -11.82
CA VAL A 127 21.87 -4.25 -11.47
C VAL A 127 22.61 -5.33 -12.24
N LEU A 128 22.85 -5.14 -13.55
CA LEU A 128 23.59 -6.10 -14.36
C LEU A 128 25.05 -6.24 -13.88
N ILE A 129 25.72 -5.12 -13.58
CA ILE A 129 27.06 -5.12 -13.00
C ILE A 129 27.07 -5.79 -11.63
N TYR A 130 26.06 -5.49 -10.80
CA TYR A 130 25.87 -6.14 -9.50
C TYR A 130 25.77 -7.66 -9.61
N ALA A 131 24.97 -8.18 -10.54
CA ALA A 131 24.79 -9.61 -10.71
C ALA A 131 25.99 -10.30 -11.40
N ALA A 132 26.62 -9.66 -12.39
CA ALA A 132 27.64 -10.29 -13.23
C ALA A 132 29.02 -10.41 -12.55
N ILE A 133 29.45 -9.40 -11.79
CA ILE A 133 30.79 -9.36 -11.17
C ILE A 133 31.04 -10.58 -10.25
N PRO A 134 30.14 -10.94 -9.32
CA PRO A 134 30.31 -12.10 -8.45
C PRO A 134 30.41 -13.43 -9.19
N ILE A 135 29.72 -13.58 -10.33
CA ILE A 135 29.76 -14.78 -11.17
C ILE A 135 31.17 -14.97 -11.73
N VAL A 136 31.76 -13.91 -12.29
CA VAL A 136 33.14 -13.93 -12.81
C VAL A 136 34.14 -14.25 -11.70
N MET A 137 33.92 -13.72 -10.49
CA MET A 137 34.77 -14.01 -9.33
C MET A 137 34.72 -15.49 -8.96
N ILE A 138 33.54 -16.10 -8.86
CA ILE A 138 33.41 -17.54 -8.55
C ILE A 138 34.12 -18.41 -9.59
N CYS A 139 34.00 -18.06 -10.88
CA CYS A 139 34.67 -18.77 -11.97
C CYS A 139 36.20 -18.70 -11.88
N THR A 140 36.75 -17.56 -11.45
CA THR A 140 38.20 -17.29 -11.38
C THR A 140 38.86 -17.68 -10.06
N MET A 141 38.08 -18.08 -9.03
CA MET A 141 38.60 -18.51 -7.73
C MET A 141 39.51 -19.74 -7.85
N LYS A 142 40.73 -19.60 -7.34
CA LYS A 142 41.74 -20.66 -7.26
C LYS A 142 41.59 -21.50 -5.98
N SER A 143 42.11 -22.72 -6.03
CA SER A 143 42.07 -23.67 -4.93
C SER A 143 43.12 -23.35 -3.85
N PHE A 144 42.75 -23.52 -2.57
CA PHE A 144 43.63 -23.29 -1.42
C PHE A 144 43.48 -24.38 -0.36
N LYS A 145 44.52 -24.51 0.48
CA LYS A 145 44.52 -25.42 1.63
C LYS A 145 43.63 -24.86 2.74
N LYS A 146 42.68 -25.65 3.23
CA LYS A 146 41.81 -25.29 4.34
C LYS A 146 42.56 -25.28 5.67
N LEU A 147 42.14 -24.41 6.59
CA LEU A 147 42.52 -24.52 8.00
C LEU A 147 41.84 -25.73 8.64
N LYS A 148 42.52 -26.36 9.62
CA LYS A 148 41.92 -27.39 10.44
C LYS A 148 41.12 -26.74 11.56
N ILE A 149 39.88 -27.19 11.74
CA ILE A 149 39.00 -26.72 12.82
C ILE A 149 39.59 -27.07 14.19
N ALA A 150 40.22 -28.24 14.31
CA ALA A 150 40.85 -28.70 15.56
C ALA A 150 41.88 -27.72 16.11
N ASP A 151 42.62 -27.04 15.23
CA ASP A 151 43.69 -26.12 15.60
C ASP A 151 43.17 -24.69 15.88
N ASN A 152 41.91 -24.38 15.50
CA ASN A 152 41.34 -23.03 15.59
C ASN A 152 39.88 -23.06 16.10
N LYS A 153 39.57 -23.92 17.07
CA LYS A 153 38.19 -24.17 17.55
C LYS A 153 37.46 -22.91 17.99
N LEU A 154 38.12 -22.05 18.78
CA LEU A 154 37.53 -20.82 19.31
C LEU A 154 37.12 -19.86 18.20
N LEU A 155 37.98 -19.68 17.19
CA LEU A 155 37.72 -18.80 16.06
C LEU A 155 36.53 -19.31 15.22
N PHE A 156 36.47 -20.63 15.01
CA PHE A 156 35.38 -21.27 14.29
C PHE A 156 34.05 -21.16 15.06
N SER A 157 34.04 -21.51 16.35
CA SER A 157 32.82 -21.45 17.17
C SER A 157 32.31 -20.03 17.36
N LEU A 158 33.19 -19.06 17.62
CA LEU A 158 32.82 -17.65 17.73
C LEU A 158 32.18 -17.13 16.44
N SER A 159 32.71 -17.50 15.27
CA SER A 159 32.14 -17.09 13.98
C SER A 159 30.71 -17.64 13.79
N ILE A 160 30.48 -18.90 14.19
CA ILE A 160 29.14 -19.50 14.16
C ILE A 160 28.20 -18.76 15.11
N VAL A 161 28.63 -18.51 16.35
CA VAL A 161 27.82 -17.79 17.36
C VAL A 161 27.44 -16.40 16.86
N ILE A 162 28.39 -15.65 16.28
CA ILE A 162 28.11 -14.33 15.69
C ILE A 162 27.04 -14.42 14.60
N ILE A 163 27.15 -15.37 13.68
CA ILE A 163 26.15 -15.56 12.62
C ILE A 163 24.78 -15.91 13.21
N LEU A 164 24.75 -16.84 14.18
CA LEU A 164 23.51 -17.23 14.86
C LEU A 164 22.87 -16.07 15.63
N CYS A 165 23.67 -15.22 16.28
CA CYS A 165 23.15 -14.01 16.94
C CYS A 165 22.59 -13.01 15.94
N ILE A 166 23.30 -12.74 14.83
CA ILE A 166 22.86 -11.81 13.79
C ILE A 166 21.56 -12.30 13.13
N VAL A 167 21.49 -13.58 12.77
CA VAL A 167 20.32 -14.17 12.11
C VAL A 167 19.18 -14.42 13.10
N GLY A 168 19.48 -14.83 14.33
CA GLY A 168 18.49 -15.20 15.34
C GLY A 168 17.82 -14.02 16.03
N ILE A 169 18.54 -12.92 16.26
CA ILE A 169 17.98 -11.73 16.92
C ILE A 169 17.25 -10.88 15.87
N ASN A 170 15.92 -10.79 15.97
CA ASN A 170 15.09 -10.11 14.97
C ASN A 170 15.55 -8.68 14.65
N ARG A 171 15.79 -7.86 15.69
CA ARG A 171 16.25 -6.47 15.51
C ARG A 171 17.58 -6.34 14.76
N VAL A 172 18.51 -7.28 14.98
CA VAL A 172 19.83 -7.28 14.33
C VAL A 172 19.70 -7.82 12.90
N SER A 173 18.90 -8.87 12.69
CA SER A 173 18.70 -9.47 11.38
C SER A 173 18.07 -8.51 10.34
N ARG A 174 17.31 -7.51 10.80
CA ARG A 174 16.72 -6.45 9.96
C ARG A 174 17.79 -5.60 9.26
N SER A 175 18.98 -5.46 9.82
CA SER A 175 20.09 -4.72 9.21
C SER A 175 20.71 -5.44 8.00
N VAL A 176 20.51 -6.75 7.86
CA VAL A 176 21.05 -7.56 6.76
C VAL A 176 19.98 -7.72 5.70
N TYR A 177 20.09 -6.97 4.59
CA TYR A 177 19.02 -6.80 3.59
C TYR A 177 18.40 -8.13 3.10
N PHE A 178 19.21 -9.15 2.76
CA PHE A 178 18.70 -10.42 2.24
C PHE A 178 18.07 -11.28 3.35
N VAL A 179 18.61 -11.25 4.57
CA VAL A 179 18.00 -11.95 5.72
C VAL A 179 16.65 -11.32 6.05
N ASN A 180 16.60 -9.98 6.08
CA ASN A 180 15.36 -9.23 6.29
C ASN A 180 14.32 -9.55 5.21
N PHE A 181 14.73 -9.61 3.94
CA PHE A 181 13.87 -9.92 2.80
C PHE A 181 13.20 -11.30 2.96
N TYR A 182 13.98 -12.36 3.19
CA TYR A 182 13.41 -13.71 3.34
C TYR A 182 12.65 -13.91 4.64
N LYS A 183 13.08 -13.29 5.75
CA LYS A 183 12.29 -13.29 6.99
C LYS A 183 10.93 -12.63 6.79
N THR A 184 10.91 -11.47 6.11
CA THR A 184 9.66 -10.77 5.77
C THR A 184 8.76 -11.64 4.90
N PHE A 185 9.32 -12.33 3.89
CA PHE A 185 8.56 -13.28 3.06
C PHE A 185 7.94 -14.42 3.88
N VAL A 186 8.73 -15.06 4.75
CA VAL A 186 8.25 -16.17 5.59
C VAL A 186 7.19 -15.68 6.57
N SER A 187 7.43 -14.56 7.26
CA SER A 187 6.46 -13.96 8.19
C SER A 187 5.17 -13.56 7.47
N TYR A 188 5.27 -12.97 6.28
CA TYR A 188 4.12 -12.65 5.43
C TYR A 188 3.31 -13.91 5.12
N LYS A 189 3.94 -14.96 4.59
CA LYS A 189 3.22 -16.20 4.21
C LYS A 189 2.58 -16.91 5.39
N LEU A 190 3.26 -16.97 6.53
CA LEU A 190 2.72 -17.55 7.76
C LEU A 190 1.52 -16.74 8.28
N ARG A 191 1.66 -15.41 8.35
CA ARG A 191 0.59 -14.50 8.79
C ARG A 191 -0.62 -14.62 7.88
N THR A 192 -0.46 -14.45 6.57
CA THR A 192 -1.57 -14.51 5.61
C THR A 192 -2.27 -15.87 5.65
N SER A 193 -1.53 -16.96 5.80
CA SER A 193 -2.12 -18.31 5.91
C SER A 193 -2.95 -18.47 7.19
N TYR A 194 -2.46 -17.94 8.32
CA TYR A 194 -3.20 -17.90 9.58
C TYR A 194 -4.46 -17.05 9.46
N GLU A 195 -4.34 -15.83 8.95
CA GLU A 195 -5.45 -14.90 8.76
C GLU A 195 -6.56 -15.50 7.88
N ILE A 196 -6.21 -16.07 6.72
CA ILE A 196 -7.17 -16.73 5.82
C ILE A 196 -7.90 -17.85 6.55
N LYS A 197 -7.16 -18.70 7.28
CA LYS A 197 -7.76 -19.82 8.01
C LYS A 197 -8.73 -19.33 9.09
N THR A 198 -8.30 -18.40 9.93
CA THR A 198 -9.10 -17.89 11.05
C THR A 198 -10.35 -17.16 10.58
N ILE A 199 -10.25 -16.31 9.55
CA ILE A 199 -11.42 -15.60 9.01
C ILE A 199 -12.43 -16.59 8.40
N LYS A 200 -11.97 -17.64 7.71
CA LYS A 200 -12.86 -18.70 7.18
C LYS A 200 -13.54 -19.49 8.30
N GLU A 201 -12.84 -19.78 9.38
CA GLU A 201 -13.40 -20.48 10.54
C GLU A 201 -14.44 -19.62 11.26
N ARG A 202 -14.18 -18.32 11.43
CA ARG A 202 -15.08 -17.34 12.04
C ARG A 202 -16.43 -17.18 11.32
N GLN A 203 -16.53 -17.55 10.05
CA GLN A 203 -17.82 -17.53 9.33
C GLN A 203 -18.85 -18.50 9.93
N LYS A 204 -18.41 -19.45 10.75
CA LYS A 204 -19.26 -20.44 11.41
C LYS A 204 -19.68 -20.02 12.82
N GLU A 205 -19.11 -18.93 13.33
CA GLU A 205 -19.41 -18.41 14.66
C GLU A 205 -20.71 -17.62 14.65
N ASP A 206 -21.47 -17.74 15.74
CA ASP A 206 -22.66 -16.93 15.96
C ASP A 206 -22.23 -15.52 16.40
N TYR A 207 -22.61 -14.52 15.62
CA TYR A 207 -22.32 -13.10 15.90
C TYR A 207 -23.56 -12.30 15.51
N ILE A 208 -24.30 -11.84 16.53
CA ILE A 208 -25.56 -11.15 16.33
C ILE A 208 -25.28 -9.73 15.84
N VAL A 209 -25.92 -9.36 14.73
CA VAL A 209 -25.98 -8.00 14.21
C VAL A 209 -27.45 -7.60 14.13
N GLU A 210 -27.84 -6.61 14.92
CA GLU A 210 -29.20 -6.10 14.96
C GLU A 210 -29.37 -4.91 14.01
N THR A 211 -30.51 -4.83 13.33
CA THR A 211 -30.88 -3.62 12.58
C THR A 211 -31.81 -2.78 13.45
N LEU A 212 -31.30 -1.64 13.91
CA LEU A 212 -32.04 -0.69 14.75
C LEU A 212 -33.23 -0.07 14.00
N ARG A 213 -33.14 0.03 12.67
CA ARG A 213 -34.14 0.66 11.81
C ARG A 213 -34.75 -0.39 10.87
N LYS A 214 -35.97 -0.86 11.17
CA LYS A 214 -36.73 -1.76 10.28
C LYS A 214 -37.57 -0.95 9.31
N ASP A 215 -36.90 -0.35 8.32
CA ASP A 215 -37.58 0.43 7.29
C ASP A 215 -38.36 -0.48 6.31
N THR A 216 -39.50 0.02 5.83
CA THR A 216 -40.36 -0.70 4.85
C THR A 216 -39.89 -0.55 3.41
N VAL A 217 -38.94 0.35 3.17
CA VAL A 217 -38.31 0.60 1.87
C VAL A 217 -36.89 0.03 1.91
N PRO A 218 -36.47 -0.75 0.90
CA PRO A 218 -35.11 -1.27 0.85
C PRO A 218 -34.08 -0.15 0.80
N LEU A 219 -33.01 -0.30 1.57
CA LEU A 219 -31.84 0.58 1.57
C LEU A 219 -30.76 0.03 0.64
N THR A 220 -30.30 0.86 -0.30
CA THR A 220 -29.12 0.59 -1.12
C THR A 220 -27.97 1.49 -0.69
N ILE A 221 -26.89 0.89 -0.21
CA ILE A 221 -25.64 1.58 0.11
C ILE A 221 -24.61 1.24 -0.95
N VAL A 222 -24.09 2.26 -1.63
CA VAL A 222 -22.98 2.14 -2.57
C VAL A 222 -21.73 2.75 -1.94
N VAL A 223 -20.68 1.96 -1.78
CA VAL A 223 -19.36 2.42 -1.33
C VAL A 223 -18.43 2.38 -2.52
N VAL A 224 -17.94 3.54 -2.94
CA VAL A 224 -16.97 3.65 -4.03
C VAL A 224 -15.61 3.97 -3.43
N ILE A 225 -14.70 3.00 -3.49
CA ILE A 225 -13.31 3.16 -3.07
C ILE A 225 -12.50 3.52 -4.31
N GLY A 226 -12.10 4.79 -4.39
CA GLY A 226 -11.14 5.31 -5.36
C GLY A 226 -9.72 4.89 -5.03
N GLU A 227 -8.81 5.17 -5.96
CA GLU A 227 -7.41 4.77 -5.88
C GLU A 227 -6.52 5.99 -6.13
N SER A 228 -5.58 6.26 -5.22
CA SER A 228 -4.49 7.25 -5.40
C SER A 228 -4.95 8.71 -5.66
N LEU A 229 -6.20 9.09 -5.38
CA LEU A 229 -6.70 10.46 -5.57
C LEU A 229 -6.35 11.39 -4.40
N ASN A 230 -5.49 12.36 -4.68
CA ASN A 230 -5.18 13.48 -3.82
C ASN A 230 -6.28 14.57 -3.88
N LYS A 231 -6.86 14.94 -2.73
CA LYS A 231 -7.93 15.97 -2.67
C LYS A 231 -7.50 17.36 -3.15
N HIS A 232 -6.21 17.69 -3.10
CA HIS A 232 -5.69 19.00 -3.51
C HIS A 232 -5.70 19.23 -5.02
N HIS A 233 -6.03 18.20 -5.81
CA HIS A 233 -6.22 18.28 -7.27
C HIS A 233 -7.70 18.29 -7.67
N MET A 234 -8.60 18.48 -6.71
CA MET A 234 -10.05 18.53 -6.92
C MET A 234 -10.58 19.96 -6.75
N SER A 235 -11.31 20.49 -7.74
CA SER A 235 -11.92 21.83 -7.63
C SER A 235 -12.91 21.94 -6.48
N LEU A 236 -13.51 20.82 -6.06
CA LEU A 236 -14.36 20.73 -4.86
C LEU A 236 -13.63 21.11 -3.56
N TYR A 237 -12.30 21.06 -3.54
CA TYR A 237 -11.45 21.43 -2.41
C TYR A 237 -10.66 22.72 -2.68
N GLY A 238 -11.04 23.50 -3.71
CA GLY A 238 -10.41 24.78 -4.03
C GLY A 238 -9.26 24.71 -5.03
N TYR A 239 -9.05 23.57 -5.70
CA TYR A 239 -8.04 23.47 -6.77
C TYR A 239 -8.37 24.42 -7.96
N PRO A 240 -7.40 25.15 -8.54
CA PRO A 240 -7.68 26.14 -9.58
C PRO A 240 -8.25 25.59 -10.89
N ARG A 241 -7.89 24.36 -11.27
CA ARG A 241 -8.48 23.69 -12.44
C ARG A 241 -9.83 23.12 -12.06
N ASN A 242 -10.82 23.29 -12.94
CA ASN A 242 -12.18 22.76 -12.73
C ASN A 242 -12.24 21.24 -12.97
N THR A 243 -11.55 20.46 -12.15
CA THR A 243 -11.40 19.01 -12.29
C THR A 243 -12.66 18.23 -11.91
N ASN A 244 -13.64 18.86 -11.25
CA ASN A 244 -14.90 18.24 -10.87
C ASN A 244 -16.16 18.99 -11.35
N PRO A 245 -16.32 19.22 -12.68
CA PRO A 245 -17.41 20.03 -13.20
C PRO A 245 -18.79 19.37 -13.04
N LEU A 246 -18.89 18.04 -13.04
CA LEU A 246 -20.17 17.33 -12.92
C LEU A 246 -20.60 17.20 -11.47
N LEU A 247 -19.68 16.83 -10.57
CA LEU A 247 -19.98 16.74 -9.14
C LEU A 247 -20.35 18.10 -8.54
N SER A 248 -19.72 19.19 -9.01
CA SER A 248 -20.05 20.55 -8.57
C SER A 248 -21.51 20.94 -8.86
N GLN A 249 -22.14 20.36 -9.90
CA GLN A 249 -23.55 20.63 -10.24
C GLN A 249 -24.54 20.00 -9.26
N LEU A 250 -24.08 19.09 -8.38
CA LEU A 250 -24.93 18.42 -7.40
C LEU A 250 -25.32 19.34 -6.23
N GLY A 251 -24.59 20.44 -6.00
CA GLY A 251 -24.83 21.37 -4.90
C GLY A 251 -24.99 20.66 -3.55
N ASP A 252 -25.96 21.10 -2.75
CA ASP A 252 -26.20 20.60 -1.38
C ASP A 252 -26.61 19.11 -1.28
N SER A 253 -26.88 18.46 -2.42
CA SER A 253 -27.14 17.02 -2.45
C SER A 253 -25.88 16.17 -2.28
N LEU A 254 -24.70 16.75 -2.52
CA LEU A 254 -23.39 16.15 -2.29
C LEU A 254 -22.71 16.88 -1.12
N ILE A 255 -22.35 16.14 -0.07
CA ILE A 255 -21.59 16.68 1.05
C ILE A 255 -20.13 16.28 0.86
N VAL A 256 -19.22 17.27 0.93
CA VAL A 256 -17.78 17.12 0.68
C VAL A 256 -17.03 17.36 1.98
N TYR A 257 -16.50 16.31 2.60
CA TYR A 257 -15.81 16.39 3.89
C TYR A 257 -14.40 16.95 3.72
N GLN A 258 -14.07 17.99 4.49
CA GLN A 258 -12.87 18.78 4.30
C GLN A 258 -11.62 18.18 4.96
N ASP A 259 -11.78 17.44 6.06
CA ASP A 259 -10.66 16.97 6.89
C ASP A 259 -10.65 15.45 7.09
N VAL A 260 -10.50 14.70 5.99
CA VAL A 260 -10.37 13.24 6.00
C VAL A 260 -8.96 12.80 5.58
N VAL A 261 -8.43 11.82 6.31
CA VAL A 261 -7.14 11.19 6.00
C VAL A 261 -7.25 9.68 5.88
N ALA A 262 -6.41 9.10 5.03
CA ALA A 262 -6.18 7.68 4.96
C ALA A 262 -5.29 7.19 6.11
N PRO A 263 -5.50 5.99 6.66
CA PRO A 263 -4.65 5.44 7.71
C PRO A 263 -3.25 5.05 7.22
N GLN A 264 -3.06 4.95 5.90
CA GLN A 264 -1.84 4.49 5.22
C GLN A 264 -1.75 5.15 3.83
N VAL A 265 -0.61 4.98 3.15
CA VAL A 265 -0.34 5.55 1.81
C VAL A 265 -0.21 4.50 0.70
N HIS A 266 -0.76 3.30 0.94
CA HIS A 266 -0.76 2.18 -0.01
C HIS A 266 -2.10 1.44 0.10
N THR A 267 -2.64 0.97 -1.03
CA THR A 267 -3.96 0.33 -1.14
C THR A 267 -4.15 -0.82 -0.16
N ILE A 268 -3.22 -1.77 -0.11
CA ILE A 268 -3.39 -3.00 0.68
C ILE A 268 -3.64 -2.71 2.17
N PRO A 269 -2.78 -1.98 2.89
CA PRO A 269 -3.00 -1.74 4.30
C PRO A 269 -4.19 -0.78 4.55
N VAL A 270 -4.56 0.10 3.62
CA VAL A 270 -5.83 0.85 3.70
C VAL A 270 -7.02 -0.10 3.60
N MET A 271 -7.07 -0.97 2.59
CA MET A 271 -8.16 -1.91 2.38
C MET A 271 -8.31 -2.88 3.56
N ARG A 272 -7.20 -3.33 4.15
CA ARG A 272 -7.22 -4.11 5.40
C ARG A 272 -7.84 -3.34 6.56
N SER A 273 -7.58 -2.04 6.67
CA SER A 273 -8.13 -1.18 7.71
C SER A 273 -9.61 -0.87 7.47
N VAL A 274 -9.97 -0.34 6.30
CA VAL A 274 -11.33 0.09 5.92
C VAL A 274 -12.35 -1.07 5.94
N LEU A 275 -11.93 -2.28 5.54
CA LEU A 275 -12.82 -3.44 5.47
C LEU A 275 -12.84 -4.28 6.75
N SER A 276 -12.09 -3.90 7.80
CA SER A 276 -12.07 -4.62 9.08
C SER A 276 -12.13 -3.64 10.25
N MET A 277 -12.02 -4.16 11.47
CA MET A 277 -11.84 -3.34 12.68
C MET A 277 -10.37 -3.29 13.10
N SER A 278 -9.43 -3.63 12.21
CA SER A 278 -8.00 -3.59 12.52
C SER A 278 -7.55 -2.16 12.77
N GLU A 279 -6.84 -1.97 13.87
CA GLU A 279 -6.27 -0.69 14.26
C GLU A 279 -4.76 -0.79 14.37
N LEU A 280 -4.05 0.34 14.27
CA LEU A 280 -2.59 0.37 14.46
C LEU A 280 -2.13 -0.31 15.77
N LYS A 281 -2.84 -0.05 16.88
CA LYS A 281 -2.53 -0.60 18.21
C LYS A 281 -3.16 -1.96 18.48
N HIS A 282 -4.11 -2.39 17.64
CA HIS A 282 -4.84 -3.64 17.76
C HIS A 282 -4.88 -4.40 16.42
N PRO A 283 -3.72 -4.82 15.88
CA PRO A 283 -3.66 -5.55 14.61
C PRO A 283 -4.35 -6.93 14.69
N GLU A 284 -4.49 -7.50 15.89
CA GLU A 284 -5.20 -8.77 16.14
C GLU A 284 -6.69 -8.71 15.79
N TYR A 285 -7.30 -7.51 15.81
CA TYR A 285 -8.71 -7.33 15.45
C TYR A 285 -9.02 -7.74 14.01
N PHE A 286 -8.03 -7.77 13.13
CA PHE A 286 -8.18 -8.30 11.77
C PHE A 286 -8.73 -9.75 11.79
N THR A 287 -8.24 -10.58 12.71
CA THR A 287 -8.65 -11.98 12.87
C THR A 287 -9.67 -12.22 13.99
N GLU A 288 -9.77 -11.32 14.96
CA GLU A 288 -10.68 -11.49 16.11
C GLU A 288 -12.06 -10.88 15.88
N LYS A 289 -12.18 -9.79 15.10
CA LYS A 289 -13.43 -9.05 14.92
C LYS A 289 -13.98 -9.16 13.50
N PRO A 290 -15.33 -9.21 13.33
CA PRO A 290 -15.95 -9.26 12.02
C PRO A 290 -15.50 -8.14 11.08
N SER A 291 -15.32 -8.50 9.81
CA SER A 291 -15.10 -7.57 8.71
C SER A 291 -16.41 -6.91 8.24
N LEU A 292 -16.28 -5.93 7.34
CA LEU A 292 -17.40 -5.19 6.77
C LEU A 292 -18.40 -6.14 6.09
N TYR A 293 -17.96 -7.02 5.19
CA TYR A 293 -18.89 -7.95 4.52
C TYR A 293 -19.52 -8.95 5.49
N GLU A 294 -18.78 -9.37 6.52
CA GLU A 294 -19.31 -10.20 7.58
C GLU A 294 -20.48 -9.56 8.33
N LEU A 295 -20.34 -8.29 8.75
CA LEU A 295 -21.42 -7.56 9.44
C LEU A 295 -22.65 -7.41 8.55
N PHE A 296 -22.45 -7.02 7.29
CA PHE A 296 -23.54 -6.81 6.34
C PHE A 296 -24.21 -8.12 5.93
N ASN A 297 -23.46 -9.21 5.76
CA ASN A 297 -24.02 -10.53 5.48
C ASN A 297 -24.88 -11.04 6.65
N ARG A 298 -24.40 -10.87 7.90
CA ARG A 298 -25.11 -11.31 9.11
C ARG A 298 -26.35 -10.48 9.41
N SER A 299 -26.39 -9.21 9.00
CA SER A 299 -27.59 -8.35 9.07
C SER A 299 -28.57 -8.55 7.90
N GLY A 300 -28.30 -9.50 7.00
CA GLY A 300 -29.22 -9.87 5.92
C GLY A 300 -29.12 -9.03 4.64
N TYR A 301 -28.11 -8.17 4.50
CA TYR A 301 -27.88 -7.44 3.25
C TYR A 301 -27.46 -8.37 2.12
N ASP A 302 -27.86 -8.05 0.90
CA ASP A 302 -27.25 -8.60 -0.30
C ASP A 302 -25.98 -7.81 -0.62
N THR A 303 -24.84 -8.47 -0.51
CA THR A 303 -23.52 -7.85 -0.63
C THR A 303 -22.90 -8.12 -1.99
N TYR A 304 -22.39 -7.05 -2.61
CA TYR A 304 -21.80 -7.04 -3.93
C TYR A 304 -20.39 -6.44 -3.87
N LEU A 305 -19.48 -7.01 -4.65
CA LEU A 305 -18.18 -6.45 -4.98
C LEU A 305 -18.07 -6.26 -6.49
N VAL A 306 -17.77 -5.05 -6.95
CA VAL A 306 -17.39 -4.75 -8.33
C VAL A 306 -15.99 -4.15 -8.29
N SER A 307 -15.01 -4.82 -8.87
CA SER A 307 -13.61 -4.36 -8.78
C SER A 307 -12.99 -4.27 -10.17
N ASN A 308 -12.50 -3.09 -10.52
CA ASN A 308 -11.60 -2.86 -11.66
C ASN A 308 -10.12 -2.93 -11.23
N GLN A 309 -9.85 -3.27 -9.96
CA GLN A 309 -8.55 -3.79 -9.53
C GLN A 309 -8.59 -5.32 -9.40
N GLU A 310 -7.50 -5.98 -9.76
CA GLU A 310 -7.41 -7.43 -9.66
C GLU A 310 -7.50 -7.88 -8.18
N PHE A 311 -8.38 -8.82 -7.88
CA PHE A 311 -8.42 -9.55 -6.62
C PHE A 311 -8.52 -11.05 -6.91
N SER A 312 -8.07 -11.89 -5.98
CA SER A 312 -8.03 -13.34 -6.17
C SER A 312 -8.88 -14.10 -5.16
N GLU A 313 -9.75 -15.00 -5.65
CA GLU A 313 -10.47 -15.92 -4.76
C GLU A 313 -9.54 -16.91 -4.03
N ASP A 314 -8.35 -17.15 -4.59
CA ASP A 314 -7.29 -17.94 -3.95
C ASP A 314 -6.54 -17.16 -2.85
N CYS A 315 -6.93 -15.92 -2.57
CA CYS A 315 -6.33 -15.04 -1.57
C CYS A 315 -4.81 -14.84 -1.77
N LYS A 316 -4.43 -14.30 -2.95
CA LYS A 316 -3.03 -14.04 -3.32
C LYS A 316 -2.47 -12.84 -2.56
N SER A 317 -3.30 -11.84 -2.33
CA SER A 317 -3.01 -10.63 -1.54
C SER A 317 -3.67 -10.71 -0.17
N SER A 318 -3.09 -10.07 0.85
CA SER A 318 -3.56 -10.27 2.23
C SER A 318 -4.92 -9.67 2.57
N TYR A 319 -5.50 -8.83 1.71
CA TYR A 319 -6.85 -8.28 1.86
C TYR A 319 -7.92 -9.02 1.04
N ASP A 320 -7.51 -9.89 0.10
CA ASP A 320 -8.42 -10.67 -0.76
C ASP A 320 -9.43 -11.46 0.08
N ILE A 321 -9.00 -12.01 1.23
CA ILE A 321 -9.87 -12.75 2.13
C ILE A 321 -11.08 -11.92 2.56
N LEU A 322 -10.94 -10.61 2.77
CA LEU A 322 -12.05 -9.73 3.12
C LEU A 322 -12.98 -9.52 1.91
N LEU A 323 -12.42 -9.27 0.73
CA LEU A 323 -13.18 -9.07 -0.51
C LEU A 323 -13.98 -10.30 -0.91
N THR A 324 -13.42 -11.50 -0.72
CA THR A 324 -14.06 -12.76 -1.14
C THR A 324 -15.32 -13.11 -0.35
N LEU A 325 -15.57 -12.44 0.79
CA LEU A 325 -16.74 -12.61 1.64
C LEU A 325 -18.01 -11.91 1.09
N ALA A 326 -17.88 -11.07 0.06
CA ALA A 326 -19.04 -10.58 -0.67
C ALA A 326 -19.83 -11.76 -1.28
N LYS A 327 -21.16 -11.74 -1.16
CA LYS A 327 -22.03 -12.80 -1.70
C LYS A 327 -21.94 -12.90 -3.22
N LYS A 328 -21.87 -11.76 -3.91
CA LYS A 328 -21.72 -11.66 -5.37
C LYS A 328 -20.52 -10.79 -5.71
N LYS A 329 -19.73 -11.23 -6.69
CA LYS A 329 -18.44 -10.62 -7.02
C LYS A 329 -18.30 -10.48 -8.54
N TYR A 330 -17.80 -9.34 -8.98
CA TYR A 330 -17.52 -9.02 -10.38
C TYR A 330 -16.10 -8.48 -10.47
N ASN A 331 -15.16 -9.33 -10.91
CA ASN A 331 -13.80 -8.93 -11.23
C ASN A 331 -13.78 -8.50 -12.70
N VAL A 332 -13.73 -7.19 -12.95
CA VAL A 332 -13.70 -6.59 -14.29
C VAL A 332 -12.33 -6.02 -14.65
N ALA A 333 -11.34 -6.22 -13.77
CA ALA A 333 -9.98 -5.76 -13.96
C ALA A 333 -9.38 -6.41 -15.20
N THR A 334 -9.05 -5.59 -16.19
CA THR A 334 -8.28 -5.99 -17.37
C THR A 334 -7.21 -4.93 -17.67
N TYR A 335 -6.22 -5.29 -18.48
CA TYR A 335 -5.07 -4.42 -18.74
C TYR A 335 -5.51 -3.06 -19.33
N LYS A 336 -5.15 -1.96 -18.63
CA LYS A 336 -5.50 -0.57 -19.01
C LYS A 336 -7.00 -0.32 -19.19
N GLN A 337 -7.82 -1.06 -18.45
CA GLN A 337 -9.26 -0.87 -18.45
C GLN A 337 -9.63 0.38 -17.67
N HIS A 338 -10.39 1.28 -18.31
CA HIS A 338 -10.97 2.45 -17.66
C HIS A 338 -12.15 2.05 -16.77
N ASP A 339 -12.42 2.86 -15.75
CA ASP A 339 -13.41 2.57 -14.70
C ASP A 339 -14.88 2.64 -15.15
N ASP A 340 -15.20 3.12 -16.35
CA ASP A 340 -16.57 3.10 -16.89
C ASP A 340 -17.12 1.68 -17.06
N ILE A 341 -16.25 0.66 -17.09
CA ILE A 341 -16.63 -0.76 -17.10
C ILE A 341 -17.48 -1.18 -15.89
N VAL A 342 -17.41 -0.44 -14.77
CA VAL A 342 -18.21 -0.74 -13.58
C VAL A 342 -19.67 -0.31 -13.74
N LEU A 343 -19.97 0.64 -14.65
CA LEU A 343 -21.32 1.19 -14.80
C LEU A 343 -22.31 0.16 -15.35
N PRO A 344 -22.01 -0.61 -16.43
CA PRO A 344 -22.91 -1.67 -16.89
C PRO A 344 -23.09 -2.79 -15.86
N VAL A 345 -22.09 -3.04 -15.01
CA VAL A 345 -22.20 -4.04 -13.93
C VAL A 345 -23.14 -3.55 -12.84
N LEU A 346 -23.06 -2.25 -12.48
CA LEU A 346 -23.98 -1.64 -11.54
C LEU A 346 -25.43 -1.71 -12.04
N ASP A 347 -25.67 -1.39 -13.31
CA ASP A 347 -26.99 -1.52 -13.93
C ASP A 347 -27.49 -2.98 -13.88
N LYS A 348 -26.63 -3.94 -14.23
CA LYS A 348 -26.93 -5.37 -14.14
C LYS A 348 -27.32 -5.79 -12.72
N ILE A 349 -26.62 -5.32 -11.69
CA ILE A 349 -26.94 -5.62 -10.28
C ILE A 349 -28.36 -5.13 -9.95
N PHE A 350 -28.72 -3.93 -10.37
CA PHE A 350 -30.06 -3.39 -10.14
C PHE A 350 -31.13 -4.14 -10.92
N ASP A 351 -30.87 -4.53 -12.16
CA ASP A 351 -31.84 -5.26 -12.99
C ASP A 351 -32.08 -6.68 -12.44
N GLU A 352 -31.03 -7.39 -12.02
CA GLU A 352 -31.14 -8.71 -11.39
C GLU A 352 -31.84 -8.67 -10.03
N SER A 353 -31.82 -7.53 -9.35
CA SER A 353 -32.41 -7.34 -8.02
C SER A 353 -33.70 -6.53 -8.01
N ALA A 354 -34.27 -6.20 -9.17
CA ALA A 354 -35.44 -5.32 -9.30
C ALA A 354 -36.68 -5.78 -8.51
N ASN A 355 -36.83 -7.10 -8.31
CA ASN A 355 -37.93 -7.69 -7.55
C ASN A 355 -37.55 -8.07 -6.10
N ASN A 356 -36.31 -7.81 -5.70
CA ASN A 356 -35.79 -8.14 -4.38
C ASN A 356 -35.92 -6.93 -3.44
N ARG A 357 -36.51 -7.15 -2.26
CA ARG A 357 -36.74 -6.12 -1.23
C ARG A 357 -35.66 -6.11 -0.15
N ASN A 358 -34.60 -6.90 -0.29
CA ASN A 358 -33.47 -6.88 0.64
C ASN A 358 -32.68 -5.58 0.51
N ASN A 359 -32.09 -5.16 1.63
CA ASN A 359 -31.10 -4.10 1.62
C ASN A 359 -29.84 -4.55 0.85
N LYS A 360 -29.17 -3.61 0.19
CA LYS A 360 -28.02 -3.89 -0.66
C LYS A 360 -26.81 -3.11 -0.17
N LEU A 361 -25.66 -3.79 -0.12
CA LEU A 361 -24.36 -3.15 0.01
C LEU A 361 -23.58 -3.45 -1.27
N ILE A 362 -23.23 -2.42 -2.01
CA ILE A 362 -22.46 -2.52 -3.26
C ILE A 362 -21.15 -1.79 -3.06
N LEU A 363 -20.05 -2.54 -2.96
CA LEU A 363 -18.71 -1.96 -2.96
C LEU A 363 -18.17 -1.94 -4.38
N ILE A 364 -17.75 -0.76 -4.85
CA ILE A 364 -17.11 -0.54 -6.15
C ILE A 364 -15.66 -0.12 -5.88
N HIS A 365 -14.70 -0.90 -6.34
CA HIS A 365 -13.27 -0.65 -6.17
C HIS A 365 -12.65 -0.28 -7.51
N LEU A 366 -12.19 0.97 -7.62
CA LEU A 366 -11.75 1.58 -8.87
C LEU A 366 -10.22 1.46 -9.05
N ILE A 367 -9.74 1.48 -10.28
CA ILE A 367 -8.31 1.72 -10.55
C ILE A 367 -7.98 3.22 -10.44
N GLY A 368 -8.99 4.08 -10.51
CA GLY A 368 -8.95 5.48 -10.12
C GLY A 368 -7.80 6.24 -10.76
N ASN A 369 -7.00 6.89 -9.92
CA ASN A 369 -5.91 7.77 -10.32
C ASN A 369 -4.54 7.08 -10.22
N HIS A 370 -4.49 5.75 -10.22
CA HIS A 370 -3.25 4.97 -10.14
C HIS A 370 -2.26 5.32 -11.27
N MET A 371 -0.97 5.37 -10.95
CA MET A 371 0.10 5.59 -11.92
C MET A 371 0.26 4.36 -12.86
N ALA A 372 0.48 4.47 -14.17
CA ALA A 372 0.63 5.68 -14.98
C ALA A 372 -0.71 6.34 -15.36
N TYR A 373 -0.86 7.62 -15.01
CA TYR A 373 -2.14 8.35 -15.05
C TYR A 373 -2.81 8.38 -16.43
N GLU A 374 -2.03 8.43 -17.50
CA GLU A 374 -2.55 8.46 -18.88
C GLU A 374 -3.34 7.22 -19.30
N PHE A 375 -3.27 6.13 -18.53
CA PHE A 375 -4.05 4.92 -18.76
C PHE A 375 -5.36 4.88 -17.96
N ARG A 376 -5.67 5.96 -17.23
CA ARG A 376 -6.86 6.05 -16.37
C ARG A 376 -8.05 6.72 -17.03
N TYR A 377 -7.87 7.25 -18.24
CA TYR A 377 -8.90 8.01 -18.95
C TYR A 377 -8.75 7.88 -20.47
N PRO A 378 -9.87 7.95 -21.22
CA PRO A 378 -9.83 7.90 -22.68
C PRO A 378 -9.42 9.26 -23.25
N LYS A 379 -9.13 9.31 -24.56
CA LYS A 379 -8.50 10.47 -25.20
C LYS A 379 -9.33 11.76 -25.09
N GLU A 380 -10.64 11.62 -24.99
CA GLU A 380 -11.61 12.70 -24.83
C GLU A 380 -11.41 13.48 -23.54
N TYR A 381 -10.74 12.88 -22.55
CA TYR A 381 -10.44 13.50 -21.25
C TYR A 381 -9.02 14.09 -21.19
N ILE A 382 -8.29 14.18 -22.31
CA ILE A 382 -7.05 14.96 -22.40
C ILE A 382 -7.41 16.46 -22.52
N VAL A 383 -7.81 17.08 -21.41
CA VAL A 383 -8.29 18.46 -21.35
C VAL A 383 -7.22 19.41 -20.83
N TYR A 384 -6.59 19.06 -19.72
CA TYR A 384 -5.60 19.89 -19.04
C TYR A 384 -4.24 19.85 -19.73
N ASN A 385 -3.67 21.04 -19.87
CA ASN A 385 -2.35 21.26 -20.44
C ASN A 385 -1.79 22.57 -19.89
N ASN A 386 -0.77 22.49 -19.03
CA ASN A 386 -0.26 23.67 -18.36
C ASN A 386 0.36 24.70 -19.34
N LYS A 387 0.82 24.27 -20.51
CA LYS A 387 1.32 25.20 -21.54
C LYS A 387 0.21 26.04 -22.18
N LYS A 388 -1.06 25.66 -21.99
CA LYS A 388 -2.23 26.37 -22.49
C LYS A 388 -2.98 27.12 -21.40
N ASP A 389 -3.22 26.49 -20.25
CA ASP A 389 -4.03 27.08 -19.17
C ASP A 389 -3.20 27.89 -18.14
N ASN A 390 -1.92 27.56 -17.97
CA ASN A 390 -1.03 28.15 -16.97
C ASN A 390 -1.60 28.14 -15.54
N LEU A 391 -2.34 27.09 -15.17
CA LEU A 391 -3.01 26.98 -13.86
C LEU A 391 -2.24 26.15 -12.84
N VAL A 392 -1.19 25.42 -13.23
CA VAL A 392 -0.29 24.74 -12.30
C VAL A 392 0.75 25.72 -11.80
N ALA A 393 0.69 26.05 -10.51
CA ALA A 393 1.60 27.00 -9.87
C ALA A 393 3.08 26.61 -10.03
N ASP A 394 3.93 27.61 -10.22
CA ASP A 394 5.38 27.46 -10.14
C ASP A 394 5.80 27.10 -8.71
N ALA A 395 6.65 26.09 -8.55
CA ALA A 395 7.18 25.64 -7.28
C ALA A 395 8.57 24.96 -7.47
N PRO A 396 9.41 24.84 -6.42
CA PRO A 396 10.80 24.36 -6.51
C PRO A 396 11.02 22.99 -7.20
N TYR A 397 9.98 22.17 -7.36
CA TYR A 397 10.04 20.85 -7.98
C TYR A 397 9.11 20.68 -9.20
N ARG A 398 8.43 21.76 -9.61
CA ARG A 398 7.44 21.75 -10.69
C ARG A 398 8.02 22.29 -12.00
N ASP A 399 9.04 21.60 -12.51
CA ASP A 399 9.58 21.86 -13.84
C ASP A 399 8.59 21.50 -14.96
N ASP A 400 9.00 21.72 -16.21
CA ASP A 400 8.20 21.44 -17.41
C ASP A 400 7.77 19.96 -17.53
N LYS A 401 8.54 19.02 -16.95
CA LYS A 401 8.23 17.59 -16.96
C LYS A 401 7.24 17.26 -15.84
N ALA A 402 7.45 17.78 -14.64
CA ALA A 402 6.56 17.64 -13.50
C ALA A 402 5.15 18.19 -13.82
N LYS A 403 5.07 19.37 -14.44
CA LYS A 403 3.80 19.96 -14.88
C LYS A 403 3.05 19.10 -15.89
N LYS A 404 3.75 18.42 -16.81
CA LYS A 404 3.12 17.44 -17.72
C LYS A 404 2.58 16.20 -16.98
N THR A 405 3.25 15.78 -15.91
CA THR A 405 2.75 14.69 -15.06
C THR A 405 1.49 15.15 -14.31
N ILE A 406 1.48 16.37 -13.77
CA ILE A 406 0.30 16.98 -13.14
C ILE A 406 -0.85 17.11 -14.14
N ASP A 407 -0.59 17.51 -15.39
CA ASP A 407 -1.61 17.55 -16.44
C ASP A 407 -2.29 16.19 -16.65
N LYS A 408 -1.50 15.11 -16.69
CA LYS A 408 -2.03 13.75 -16.82
C LYS A 408 -2.85 13.34 -15.59
N PHE A 409 -2.38 13.69 -14.40
CA PHE A 409 -3.12 13.42 -13.17
C PHE A 409 -4.46 14.17 -13.15
N ASP A 410 -4.48 15.47 -13.45
CA ASP A 410 -5.72 16.26 -13.43
C ASP A 410 -6.75 15.77 -14.45
N ASN A 411 -6.29 15.22 -15.59
CA ASN A 411 -7.15 14.55 -16.57
C ASN A 411 -7.77 13.25 -16.03
N SER A 412 -7.03 12.48 -15.21
CA SER A 412 -7.61 11.32 -14.52
C SER A 412 -8.60 11.75 -13.42
N VAL A 413 -8.37 12.89 -12.75
CA VAL A 413 -9.36 13.46 -11.81
C VAL A 413 -10.66 13.85 -12.53
N LEU A 414 -10.56 14.44 -13.71
CA LEU A 414 -11.72 14.78 -14.55
C LEU A 414 -12.50 13.54 -15.00
N TYR A 415 -11.81 12.44 -15.31
CA TYR A 415 -12.49 11.19 -15.64
C TYR A 415 -13.17 10.57 -14.41
N ASN A 416 -12.51 10.59 -13.25
CA ASN A 416 -13.11 10.15 -11.99
C ASN A 416 -14.39 10.96 -11.65
N ASP A 417 -14.41 12.28 -11.89
CA ASP A 417 -15.64 13.10 -11.76
C ASP A 417 -16.81 12.54 -12.57
N TYR A 418 -16.57 12.13 -13.82
CA TYR A 418 -17.57 11.48 -14.67
C TYR A 418 -18.04 10.12 -14.11
N ILE A 419 -17.12 9.28 -13.64
CA ILE A 419 -17.47 7.96 -13.08
C ILE A 419 -18.35 8.12 -11.84
N ILE A 420 -17.95 8.95 -10.88
CA ILE A 420 -18.71 9.15 -9.63
C ILE A 420 -20.06 9.81 -9.91
N SER A 421 -20.11 10.80 -10.80
CA SER A 421 -21.37 11.42 -11.22
C SER A 421 -22.31 10.42 -11.90
N SER A 422 -21.79 9.52 -12.74
CA SER A 422 -22.57 8.48 -13.41
C SER A 422 -23.19 7.49 -12.42
N ILE A 423 -22.43 7.05 -11.41
CA ILE A 423 -22.95 6.19 -10.33
C ILE A 423 -24.09 6.89 -9.57
N ILE A 424 -23.91 8.17 -9.21
CA ILE A 424 -24.95 8.97 -8.55
C ILE A 424 -26.20 9.08 -9.44
N ASN A 425 -26.03 9.29 -10.75
CA ASN A 425 -27.15 9.40 -11.68
C ASN A 425 -27.92 8.08 -11.82
N THR A 426 -27.23 6.93 -11.82
CA THR A 426 -27.88 5.62 -11.74
C THR A 426 -28.76 5.51 -10.49
N LEU A 427 -28.26 5.92 -9.32
CA LEU A 427 -29.01 5.90 -8.07
C LEU A 427 -30.21 6.87 -8.08
N LYS A 428 -30.03 8.09 -8.61
CA LYS A 428 -31.13 9.07 -8.77
C LYS A 428 -32.27 8.54 -9.64
N GLY A 429 -31.96 7.73 -10.64
CA GLY A 429 -32.96 7.08 -11.51
C GLY A 429 -33.86 6.10 -10.76
N ARG A 430 -33.46 5.63 -9.56
CA ARG A 430 -34.16 4.61 -8.77
C ARG A 430 -34.96 5.23 -7.62
N GLN A 431 -35.85 6.17 -7.93
CA GLN A 431 -36.63 7.00 -6.97
C GLN A 431 -37.49 6.22 -5.93
N LYS A 432 -37.60 4.90 -6.01
CA LYS A 432 -38.39 4.06 -5.11
C LYS A 432 -37.57 3.41 -3.98
N GLU A 433 -36.25 3.60 -3.96
CA GLU A 433 -35.35 3.05 -2.94
C GLU A 433 -34.70 4.18 -2.12
N ASP A 434 -34.42 3.90 -0.85
CA ASP A 434 -33.51 4.75 -0.09
C ASP A 434 -32.09 4.45 -0.55
N ALA A 435 -31.31 5.48 -0.84
CA ALA A 435 -29.98 5.30 -1.39
C ALA A 435 -28.97 6.24 -0.74
N VAL A 436 -27.79 5.69 -0.47
CA VAL A 436 -26.60 6.44 -0.05
C VAL A 436 -25.44 6.01 -0.92
N MET A 437 -24.66 6.96 -1.39
CA MET A 437 -23.37 6.72 -2.02
C MET A 437 -22.29 7.40 -1.20
N ILE A 438 -21.27 6.66 -0.80
CA ILE A 438 -20.06 7.20 -0.18
C ILE A 438 -18.90 6.97 -1.14
N TYR A 439 -18.16 8.02 -1.44
CA TYR A 439 -16.92 7.95 -2.19
C TYR A 439 -15.76 8.40 -1.32
N PHE A 440 -14.68 7.64 -1.31
CA PHE A 440 -13.39 8.11 -0.82
C PHE A 440 -12.25 7.45 -1.58
N SER A 441 -11.11 8.14 -1.67
CA SER A 441 -9.89 7.51 -2.15
C SER A 441 -9.25 6.68 -1.04
N ASP A 442 -8.66 5.54 -1.38
CA ASP A 442 -7.91 4.72 -0.42
C ASP A 442 -6.75 5.52 0.20
N HIS A 443 -5.94 6.19 -0.62
CA HIS A 443 -4.91 7.15 -0.28
C HIS A 443 -4.80 8.22 -1.37
N GLY A 444 -3.93 9.20 -1.16
CA GLY A 444 -3.58 10.22 -2.16
C GLY A 444 -2.22 9.95 -2.80
N GLU A 445 -1.71 10.94 -3.52
CA GLU A 445 -0.36 10.91 -4.10
C GLU A 445 0.33 12.28 -3.99
N GLU A 446 1.65 12.25 -3.84
CA GLU A 446 2.48 13.43 -4.00
C GLU A 446 2.72 13.70 -5.49
N LEU A 447 2.62 14.95 -5.91
CA LEU A 447 2.75 15.39 -7.30
C LEU A 447 3.71 16.58 -7.37
N TYR A 448 4.95 16.34 -6.95
CA TYR A 448 6.01 17.34 -6.88
C TYR A 448 5.71 18.51 -5.91
N ASP A 449 4.92 18.25 -4.87
CA ASP A 449 4.53 19.25 -3.88
C ASP A 449 5.70 19.61 -2.95
N TYR A 450 6.40 18.61 -2.40
CA TYR A 450 7.46 18.83 -1.42
C TYR A 450 8.84 18.32 -1.86
N ARG A 451 8.94 17.62 -2.99
CA ARG A 451 10.21 17.11 -3.54
C ARG A 451 10.10 16.71 -5.02
N GLU A 452 11.23 16.38 -5.64
CA GLU A 452 11.30 15.76 -6.98
C GLU A 452 10.76 14.31 -6.97
N PHE A 453 9.46 14.13 -6.72
CA PHE A 453 8.80 12.84 -6.62
C PHE A 453 7.33 12.96 -7.02
N ALA A 454 6.86 11.98 -7.79
CA ALA A 454 5.45 11.75 -8.02
C ALA A 454 5.10 10.31 -7.59
N GLY A 455 3.96 10.15 -6.94
CA GLY A 455 3.46 8.86 -6.45
C GLY A 455 3.42 8.78 -4.93
N HIS A 456 3.54 7.56 -4.41
CA HIS A 456 3.44 7.25 -2.99
C HIS A 456 4.52 6.24 -2.55
N ALA A 457 5.02 6.36 -1.32
CA ALA A 457 6.02 5.44 -0.75
C ALA A 457 6.03 5.51 0.79
N TYR A 458 6.22 4.36 1.46
CA TYR A 458 6.27 4.28 2.94
C TYR A 458 7.39 5.16 3.52
N GLU A 459 8.50 5.25 2.80
CA GLU A 459 9.70 6.00 3.19
C GLU A 459 9.54 7.52 2.98
N LYS A 460 8.54 7.96 2.21
CA LYS A 460 8.38 9.35 1.75
C LYS A 460 7.05 10.01 2.11
N VAL A 461 6.25 9.43 3.00
CA VAL A 461 4.96 9.97 3.46
C VAL A 461 4.95 11.50 3.57
N SER A 462 3.99 12.11 2.88
CA SER A 462 3.67 13.55 2.91
C SER A 462 2.15 13.73 3.03
N PRO A 463 1.67 14.94 3.41
CA PRO A 463 0.25 15.20 3.57
C PRO A 463 -0.59 14.80 2.35
N THR A 464 -0.12 15.12 1.16
CA THR A 464 -0.79 14.84 -0.13
C THR A 464 -0.99 13.35 -0.41
N MET A 465 -0.18 12.48 0.20
CA MET A 465 -0.34 11.03 0.11
C MET A 465 -1.43 10.47 1.03
N SER A 466 -1.81 11.21 2.08
CA SER A 466 -2.80 10.75 3.07
C SER A 466 -4.09 11.56 3.07
N GLU A 467 -4.06 12.80 2.59
CA GLU A 467 -5.23 13.68 2.53
C GLU A 467 -6.10 13.33 1.31
N ILE A 468 -7.20 12.65 1.57
CA ILE A 468 -8.07 12.04 0.56
C ILE A 468 -9.39 12.79 0.43
N PRO A 469 -10.04 12.73 -0.74
CA PRO A 469 -11.41 13.17 -0.85
C PRO A 469 -12.33 12.19 -0.13
N PHE A 470 -13.36 12.71 0.52
CA PHE A 470 -14.44 11.93 1.10
C PHE A 470 -15.77 12.65 0.85
N MET A 471 -16.69 12.00 0.16
CA MET A 471 -17.95 12.58 -0.29
C MET A 471 -19.11 11.65 0.01
N ILE A 472 -20.26 12.22 0.35
CA ILE A 472 -21.49 11.46 0.53
C ILE A 472 -22.63 12.12 -0.25
N TRP A 473 -23.32 11.29 -1.03
CA TRP A 473 -24.57 11.63 -1.68
C TRP A 473 -25.70 10.79 -1.07
N MET A 474 -26.86 11.39 -0.85
CA MET A 474 -28.03 10.71 -0.28
C MET A 474 -29.27 11.01 -1.11
N SER A 475 -30.13 10.00 -1.28
CA SER A 475 -31.46 10.24 -1.82
C SER A 475 -32.27 11.16 -0.89
N PRO A 476 -33.18 11.99 -1.41
CA PRO A 476 -34.03 12.82 -0.58
C PRO A 476 -34.85 12.03 0.45
N SER A 477 -35.25 10.80 0.10
CA SER A 477 -36.00 9.91 1.00
C SER A 477 -35.14 9.41 2.17
N TYR A 478 -33.91 9.00 1.91
CA TYR A 478 -32.96 8.60 2.95
C TYR A 478 -32.70 9.76 3.91
N ARG A 479 -32.32 10.94 3.38
CA ARG A 479 -32.02 12.12 4.20
C ARG A 479 -33.19 12.52 5.10
N LYS A 480 -34.44 12.39 4.62
CA LYS A 480 -35.64 12.71 5.40
C LYS A 480 -35.89 11.71 6.53
N LYS A 481 -35.62 10.42 6.30
CA LYS A 481 -35.84 9.36 7.30
C LYS A 481 -34.76 9.33 8.38
N HIS A 482 -33.52 9.60 8.02
CA HIS A 482 -32.36 9.54 8.91
C HIS A 482 -31.93 10.92 9.39
N ALA A 483 -32.89 11.71 9.86
CA ALA A 483 -32.64 13.05 10.41
C ALA A 483 -31.93 13.02 11.77
N ASP A 484 -31.74 11.84 12.35
CA ASP A 484 -30.96 11.60 13.55
C ASP A 484 -29.45 11.60 13.30
N LEU A 485 -29.01 11.36 12.06
CA LEU A 485 -27.60 11.44 11.65
C LEU A 485 -27.13 12.89 11.49
N ILE A 486 -25.87 13.14 11.82
CA ILE A 486 -25.21 14.44 11.71
C ILE A 486 -24.21 14.42 10.55
N PHE A 487 -24.47 15.23 9.52
CA PHE A 487 -23.56 15.40 8.39
C PHE A 487 -22.81 16.73 8.51
N ASP A 488 -21.76 16.74 9.32
CA ASP A 488 -20.87 17.89 9.53
C ASP A 488 -19.56 17.68 8.75
N ASP A 489 -19.41 18.42 7.65
CA ASP A 489 -18.31 18.32 6.69
C ASP A 489 -16.95 18.77 7.23
N LYS A 490 -16.91 19.34 8.44
CA LYS A 490 -15.68 19.84 9.09
C LYS A 490 -15.10 18.87 10.12
N ARG A 491 -15.76 17.74 10.38
CA ARG A 491 -15.27 16.75 11.35
C ARG A 491 -13.94 16.15 10.90
N PRO A 492 -12.86 16.23 11.72
CA PRO A 492 -11.60 15.58 11.42
C PRO A 492 -11.75 14.07 11.53
N TYR A 493 -11.45 13.34 10.46
CA TYR A 493 -11.76 11.91 10.35
C TYR A 493 -10.61 11.11 9.74
N SER A 494 -10.54 9.83 10.10
CA SER A 494 -9.68 8.83 9.45
C SER A 494 -10.55 7.71 8.91
N THR A 495 -10.29 7.25 7.69
CA THR A 495 -11.00 6.09 7.13
C THR A 495 -10.70 4.77 7.85
N GLU A 496 -9.77 4.76 8.82
CA GLU A 496 -9.63 3.64 9.78
C GLU A 496 -10.94 3.30 10.49
N ASP A 497 -11.77 4.30 10.79
CA ASP A 497 -13.05 4.10 11.49
C ASP A 497 -14.23 3.90 10.52
N PHE A 498 -13.99 3.72 9.23
CA PHE A 498 -15.03 3.65 8.18
C PHE A 498 -16.11 2.62 8.46
N ILE A 499 -15.75 1.46 9.00
CA ILE A 499 -16.70 0.39 9.32
C ILE A 499 -17.77 0.84 10.33
N TYR A 500 -17.43 1.70 11.29
CA TYR A 500 -18.37 2.26 12.27
C TYR A 500 -19.32 3.26 11.60
N SER A 501 -18.78 4.18 10.80
CA SER A 501 -19.57 5.15 10.05
C SER A 501 -20.54 4.48 9.07
N LEU A 502 -20.10 3.43 8.38
CA LEU A 502 -20.97 2.67 7.48
C LEU A 502 -22.05 1.89 8.23
N SER A 503 -21.73 1.37 9.42
CA SER A 503 -22.69 0.70 10.30
C SER A 503 -23.80 1.66 10.75
N ASP A 504 -23.45 2.90 11.10
CA ASP A 504 -24.40 3.94 11.51
C ASP A 504 -25.35 4.35 10.36
N LEU A 505 -24.81 4.53 9.15
CA LEU A 505 -25.62 4.76 7.95
C LEU A 505 -26.62 3.61 7.69
N ALA A 506 -26.19 2.38 7.94
CA ALA A 506 -26.99 1.17 7.78
C ALA A 506 -27.93 0.90 8.98
N GLY A 507 -27.81 1.65 10.08
CA GLY A 507 -28.54 1.42 11.31
C GLY A 507 -28.25 0.06 11.94
N LEU A 508 -26.99 -0.39 11.91
CA LEU A 508 -26.55 -1.65 12.49
C LEU A 508 -26.03 -1.46 13.92
N ASP A 509 -26.40 -2.37 14.81
CA ASP A 509 -25.87 -2.48 16.16
C ASP A 509 -25.30 -3.88 16.41
N TYR A 510 -24.18 -3.94 17.11
CA TYR A 510 -23.45 -5.17 17.40
C TYR A 510 -22.48 -4.96 18.56
N LYS A 511 -22.03 -6.07 19.16
CA LYS A 511 -21.18 -6.07 20.36
C LYS A 511 -19.95 -5.14 20.27
N ASP A 512 -19.30 -5.07 19.11
CA ASP A 512 -18.08 -4.28 18.89
C ASP A 512 -18.34 -2.87 18.34
N TYR A 513 -19.60 -2.47 18.14
CA TYR A 513 -19.96 -1.15 17.60
C TYR A 513 -19.53 -0.05 18.58
N ASN A 514 -18.94 1.03 18.04
CA ASN A 514 -18.53 2.19 18.81
C ASN A 514 -19.07 3.45 18.17
N ASP A 515 -20.15 3.96 18.73
CA ASP A 515 -20.87 5.11 18.21
C ASP A 515 -20.00 6.39 18.14
N SER A 516 -19.06 6.56 19.08
CA SER A 516 -18.15 7.72 19.08
C SER A 516 -17.16 7.74 17.92
N ARG A 517 -17.05 6.64 17.17
CA ARG A 517 -16.20 6.52 15.98
C ARG A 517 -16.96 6.68 14.67
N SER A 518 -18.29 6.73 14.70
CA SER A 518 -19.07 7.05 13.51
C SER A 518 -18.98 8.55 13.20
N LEU A 519 -18.55 8.87 11.98
CA LEU A 519 -18.55 10.24 11.43
C LEU A 519 -19.93 10.89 11.43
N PHE A 520 -21.00 10.09 11.47
CA PHE A 520 -22.38 10.55 11.38
C PHE A 520 -23.11 10.56 12.74
N SER A 521 -22.46 10.07 13.80
CA SER A 521 -23.07 10.03 15.13
C SER A 521 -23.05 11.40 15.81
N LYS A 522 -24.02 11.64 16.70
CA LYS A 522 -24.01 12.78 17.63
C LYS A 522 -22.90 12.67 18.68
N GLU A 523 -22.48 11.46 19.01
CA GLU A 523 -21.44 11.14 19.99
C GLU A 523 -20.03 11.11 19.39
N PHE A 524 -19.88 11.46 18.10
CA PHE A 524 -18.60 11.47 17.40
C PHE A 524 -17.52 12.23 18.19
N LYS A 525 -16.38 11.58 18.36
CA LYS A 525 -15.19 12.16 19.00
C LYS A 525 -14.01 12.05 18.05
N ALA A 526 -13.50 13.21 17.65
CA ALA A 526 -12.25 13.30 16.94
C ALA A 526 -11.15 12.56 17.72
N LYS A 527 -10.51 11.60 17.07
CA LYS A 527 -9.36 10.88 17.61
C LYS A 527 -8.07 11.33 16.94
N GLU A 528 -6.96 11.03 17.59
CA GLU A 528 -5.64 11.19 16.99
C GLU A 528 -5.52 10.32 15.74
N ARG A 529 -5.10 10.93 14.63
CA ARG A 529 -5.04 10.28 13.32
C ARG A 529 -3.61 9.84 13.03
N TYR A 530 -3.44 8.62 12.54
CA TYR A 530 -2.15 8.06 12.19
C TYR A 530 -2.10 7.76 10.69
N VAL A 531 -0.92 7.93 10.10
CA VAL A 531 -0.58 7.48 8.74
C VAL A 531 0.60 6.54 8.87
N GLY A 532 0.33 5.24 8.79
CA GLY A 532 1.28 4.23 9.24
C GLY A 532 1.55 4.33 10.73
N GLU A 533 2.82 4.40 11.10
CA GLU A 533 3.23 4.57 12.51
C GLU A 533 3.37 6.04 12.92
N LYS A 534 3.15 6.98 12.00
CA LYS A 534 3.36 8.42 12.22
C LYS A 534 2.05 9.11 12.57
N ARG A 535 2.09 10.04 13.52
CA ARG A 535 0.94 10.92 13.79
C ARG A 535 0.76 11.89 12.62
N TYR A 536 -0.47 12.08 12.17
CA TYR A 536 -0.77 12.95 11.04
C TYR A 536 -0.35 14.40 11.34
N GLU A 537 -0.55 14.87 12.56
CA GLU A 537 -0.15 16.22 12.98
C GLU A 537 1.37 16.43 12.88
N GLU A 538 2.18 15.41 13.21
CA GLU A 538 3.64 15.46 13.08
C GLU A 538 4.09 15.46 11.60
N ILE A 539 3.36 14.75 10.74
CA ILE A 539 3.56 14.83 9.29
C ILE A 539 3.29 16.26 8.85
N MET A 540 2.14 16.84 9.22
CA MET A 540 1.79 18.20 8.84
C MET A 540 2.83 19.23 9.31
N GLU A 541 3.25 19.17 10.57
CA GLU A 541 4.26 20.08 11.13
C GLU A 541 5.58 20.03 10.35
N LYS A 542 6.05 18.83 9.99
CA LYS A 542 7.26 18.65 9.18
C LYS A 542 7.20 19.37 7.83
N PHE A 543 6.01 19.53 7.24
CA PHE A 543 5.82 20.13 5.93
C PHE A 543 5.25 21.56 5.96
N LYS A 544 4.99 22.14 7.15
CA LYS A 544 4.53 23.53 7.27
C LYS A 544 5.54 24.51 6.69
N GLU A 545 6.83 24.29 6.92
CA GLU A 545 7.93 25.13 6.41
C GLU A 545 8.05 25.17 4.88
N TYR A 546 7.38 24.27 4.16
CA TYR A 546 7.38 24.24 2.68
C TYR A 546 6.21 25.03 2.07
N LYS A 547 5.23 25.46 2.90
CA LYS A 547 4.08 26.27 2.47
C LYS A 547 4.29 27.78 2.68
N GLU A 548 5.30 28.16 3.47
CA GLU A 548 5.78 29.55 3.65
C GLU A 548 6.93 29.84 2.66
#